data_AF-A0A4Y2UJ30-F1
#
_entry.id   AF-A0A4Y2UJ30-F1
#
_cell.length_a   1.000
_cell.length_b   1.000
_cell.length_c   1.000
_cell.angle_alpha   90.00
_cell.angle_beta   90.00
_cell.angle_gamma   90.00
#
_symmetry.space_group_name_H-M   'P 1'
#
loop_
_entity.id
_entity.type
_entity.pdbx_description
1 polymer ?
#
loop_
_entity_poly.entity_id
_entity_poly.type
_entity_poly.pdbx_seq_one_letter_code
_entity_poly.pdbx_strand_id
1 'polypeptide(L)'
;MTLTTLIVKVYAAMWFKTTPSVIYGAQHLNESIVLSCYLSSDLRDVIDPVIKRKGFFGHPENVLITMLAEDKNHKRELALRRILKARKVKQSDATTTIATNNIRIFNLSAFDLRAMDYVGLIKWENVTEPPLTERFSDDMVTEAIVNPAIIQEAILPTIKGFP
;
A
#
# COMPACT_ATOMS: atom_id res chain seq x y z
N MET A 1 24.45 0.33 22.89
CA MET A 1 23.74 1.07 21.80
C MET A 1 24.36 2.45 21.68
N THR A 2 24.62 2.94 20.46
CA THR A 2 25.16 4.29 20.20
C THR A 2 24.13 5.19 19.49
N LEU A 3 24.32 6.52 19.52
CA LEU A 3 23.35 7.53 19.05
C LEU A 3 22.98 7.40 17.55
N THR A 4 23.94 6.97 16.74
CA THR A 4 23.79 6.61 15.32
C THR A 4 22.85 5.43 15.11
N THR A 5 22.79 4.48 16.06
CA THR A 5 22.02 3.25 15.94
C THR A 5 20.51 3.48 16.04
N LEU A 6 20.03 4.70 16.33
CA LEU A 6 18.63 5.00 16.61
C LEU A 6 18.01 5.99 15.60
N ILE A 7 18.79 6.98 15.15
CA ILE A 7 18.37 7.91 14.08
C ILE A 7 18.23 7.15 12.75
N VAL A 8 19.17 6.23 12.47
CA VAL A 8 19.13 5.30 11.33
C VAL A 8 17.98 4.30 11.42
N LYS A 9 17.65 3.79 12.62
CA LYS A 9 16.61 2.75 12.80
C LYS A 9 15.19 3.23 12.54
N VAL A 10 14.94 4.54 12.57
CA VAL A 10 13.57 5.08 12.71
C VAL A 10 13.35 6.36 11.90
N TYR A 11 14.34 7.24 11.78
CA TYR A 11 14.18 8.56 11.17
C TYR A 11 14.26 8.48 9.63
N ALA A 12 15.11 7.59 9.13
CA ALA A 12 15.13 7.18 7.72
C ALA A 12 14.02 6.18 7.36
N ALA A 13 13.38 5.55 8.37
CA ALA A 13 12.50 4.40 8.15
C ALA A 13 11.23 4.69 7.35
N MET A 14 10.83 5.96 7.14
CA MET A 14 9.66 6.28 6.31
C MET A 14 9.56 7.68 5.69
N TRP A 15 10.28 8.71 6.16
CA TRP A 15 9.89 10.10 5.86
C TRP A 15 10.76 10.83 4.81
N PHE A 16 12.00 10.38 4.57
CA PHE A 16 12.98 11.08 3.74
C PHE A 16 13.47 10.24 2.55
N LYS A 17 12.59 9.98 1.59
CA LYS A 17 13.01 9.67 0.22
C LYS A 17 12.59 10.80 -0.70
N THR A 18 13.41 11.05 -1.72
CA THR A 18 13.41 12.20 -2.63
C THR A 18 12.08 12.48 -3.36
N THR A 19 11.12 11.57 -3.28
CA THR A 19 9.74 11.73 -3.75
C THR A 19 8.75 11.41 -2.62
N PRO A 20 8.22 12.42 -1.90
CA PRO A 20 7.35 12.20 -0.73
C PRO A 20 5.97 11.61 -1.05
N SER A 21 5.67 11.27 -2.31
CA SER A 21 4.34 10.86 -2.73
C SER A 21 3.95 9.45 -2.29
N VAL A 22 2.69 9.33 -1.85
CA VAL A 22 2.02 8.07 -1.50
C VAL A 22 2.11 7.01 -2.61
N ILE A 23 2.24 7.43 -3.88
CA ILE A 23 2.33 6.50 -5.02
C ILE A 23 3.54 5.59 -4.98
N TYR A 24 4.66 6.04 -4.42
CA TYR A 24 5.88 5.24 -4.34
C TYR A 24 6.08 4.60 -2.96
N GLY A 25 5.16 4.83 -2.03
CA GLY A 25 5.30 4.43 -0.64
C GLY A 25 5.63 2.95 -0.46
N ALA A 26 4.85 2.06 -1.06
CA ALA A 26 5.03 0.61 -0.87
C ALA A 26 6.33 0.09 -1.53
N GLN A 27 6.73 0.68 -2.67
CA GLN A 27 8.00 0.38 -3.32
C GLN A 27 9.18 0.79 -2.43
N HIS A 28 9.13 2.01 -1.91
CA HIS A 28 10.15 2.53 -1.01
C HIS A 28 10.30 1.68 0.25
N LEU A 29 9.18 1.24 0.82
CA LEU A 29 9.17 0.32 1.96
C LEU A 29 9.83 -1.01 1.62
N ASN A 30 9.50 -1.60 0.47
CA ASN A 30 10.11 -2.85 0.00
C ASN A 30 11.61 -2.71 -0.18
N GLU A 31 12.08 -1.63 -0.81
CA GLU A 31 13.50 -1.35 -0.95
C GLU A 31 14.20 -1.23 0.41
N SER A 32 13.57 -0.57 1.40
CA SER A 32 14.12 -0.49 2.75
C SER A 32 14.22 -1.87 3.43
N ILE A 33 13.26 -2.76 3.19
CA ILE A 33 13.28 -4.14 3.69
C ILE A 33 14.41 -4.93 3.03
N VAL A 34 14.53 -4.83 1.70
CA VAL A 34 15.62 -5.48 0.95
C VAL A 34 16.99 -4.98 1.45
N LEU A 35 17.15 -3.68 1.69
CA LEU A 35 18.37 -3.11 2.26
C LEU A 35 18.65 -3.62 3.68
N SER A 36 17.61 -3.79 4.51
CA SER A 36 17.74 -4.39 5.84
C SER A 36 18.28 -5.82 5.81
N CYS A 37 17.96 -6.59 4.76
CA CYS A 37 18.46 -7.96 4.59
C CYS A 37 19.98 -8.06 4.41
N TYR A 38 20.66 -6.98 4.01
CA TYR A 38 22.13 -6.94 3.91
C TYR A 38 22.83 -6.56 5.22
N LEU A 39 22.09 -6.20 6.27
CA LEU A 39 22.65 -5.88 7.58
C LEU A 39 22.98 -7.15 8.38
N SER A 40 23.85 -7.02 9.39
CA SER A 40 24.12 -8.12 10.32
C SER A 40 22.85 -8.54 11.05
N SER A 41 22.79 -9.81 11.49
CA SER A 41 21.67 -10.37 12.26
C SER A 41 21.28 -9.47 13.43
N ASP A 42 22.26 -8.99 14.18
CA ASP A 42 22.06 -8.16 15.37
C ASP A 42 21.41 -6.80 15.06
N LEU A 43 21.65 -6.25 13.87
CA LEU A 43 21.01 -5.01 13.41
C LEU A 43 19.61 -5.28 12.87
N ARG A 44 19.46 -6.34 12.08
CA ARG A 44 18.18 -6.78 11.52
C ARG A 44 17.16 -7.08 12.62
N ASP A 45 17.59 -7.75 13.68
CA ASP A 45 16.75 -8.09 14.83
C ASP A 45 16.18 -6.86 15.56
N VAL A 46 16.81 -5.68 15.39
CA VAL A 46 16.27 -4.42 15.92
C VAL A 46 15.48 -3.62 14.87
N ILE A 47 15.75 -3.78 13.58
CA ILE A 47 15.09 -3.04 12.50
C ILE A 47 13.77 -3.69 12.10
N ASP A 48 13.74 -5.01 11.93
CA ASP A 48 12.55 -5.77 11.55
C ASP A 48 11.33 -5.48 12.44
N PRO A 49 11.41 -5.47 13.79
CA PRO A 49 10.28 -5.10 14.61
C PRO A 49 9.88 -3.62 14.45
N VAL A 50 10.81 -2.72 14.09
CA VAL A 50 10.51 -1.31 13.84
C VAL A 50 9.77 -1.14 12.52
N ILE A 51 10.24 -1.78 11.45
CA ILE A 51 9.54 -1.81 10.15
C ILE A 51 8.14 -2.39 10.34
N LYS A 52 8.05 -3.51 11.05
CA LYS A 52 6.75 -4.15 11.30
C LYS A 52 5.78 -3.24 12.03
N ARG A 53 6.24 -2.52 13.06
CA ARG A 53 5.40 -1.62 13.87
C ARG A 53 5.07 -0.31 13.16
N LYS A 54 5.93 0.15 12.27
CA LYS A 54 5.83 1.50 11.70
C LYS A 54 5.47 1.52 10.23
N GLY A 55 5.48 0.42 9.48
CA GLY A 55 5.32 0.37 8.03
C GLY A 55 3.97 0.86 7.48
N PHE A 56 3.66 2.15 7.60
CA PHE A 56 2.41 2.77 7.14
C PHE A 56 2.17 2.53 5.65
N PHE A 57 3.22 2.65 4.84
CA PHE A 57 3.16 2.42 3.40
C PHE A 57 2.89 0.97 3.00
N GLY A 58 2.98 0.05 3.96
CA GLY A 58 2.61 -1.34 3.79
C GLY A 58 1.15 -1.63 4.13
N HIS A 59 0.30 -0.61 4.27
CA HIS A 59 -1.14 -0.83 4.37
C HIS A 59 -1.72 -1.30 3.02
N PRO A 60 -2.72 -2.19 2.98
CA PRO A 60 -3.29 -2.68 1.72
C PRO A 60 -3.77 -1.56 0.79
N GLU A 61 -4.37 -0.50 1.33
CA GLU A 61 -4.78 0.67 0.55
C GLU A 61 -3.58 1.38 -0.11
N ASN A 62 -2.48 1.56 0.62
CA ASN A 62 -1.26 2.21 0.11
C ASN A 62 -0.57 1.34 -0.96
N VAL A 63 -0.52 0.02 -0.75
CA VAL A 63 -0.02 -0.92 -1.74
C VAL A 63 -0.86 -0.88 -3.01
N LEU A 64 -2.20 -0.80 -2.91
CA LEU A 64 -3.08 -0.66 -4.07
C LEU A 64 -2.81 0.64 -4.85
N ILE A 65 -2.61 1.76 -4.15
CA ILE A 65 -2.26 3.04 -4.78
C ILE A 65 -0.93 2.92 -5.53
N THR A 66 0.08 2.29 -4.93
CA THR A 66 1.36 2.05 -5.60
C THR A 66 1.22 1.13 -6.82
N MET A 67 0.39 0.09 -6.74
CA MET A 67 0.13 -0.79 -7.89
C MET A 67 -0.58 -0.06 -9.04
N LEU A 68 -1.48 0.89 -8.74
CA LEU A 68 -2.14 1.73 -9.75
C LEU A 68 -1.16 2.69 -10.44
N ALA A 69 -0.14 3.14 -9.72
CA ALA A 69 0.87 4.06 -10.23
C ALA A 69 2.01 3.38 -10.99
N GLU A 70 2.13 2.04 -10.93
CA GLU A 70 3.20 1.31 -11.59
C GLU A 70 2.97 1.18 -13.11
N ASP A 71 4.04 1.27 -13.90
CA ASP A 71 3.95 1.20 -15.36
C ASP A 71 3.53 -0.20 -15.86
N LYS A 72 3.70 -1.24 -15.04
CA LYS A 72 3.37 -2.63 -15.40
C LYS A 72 1.86 -2.87 -15.41
N ASN A 73 1.31 -3.08 -16.60
CA ASN A 73 -0.13 -3.30 -16.81
C ASN A 73 -0.72 -4.41 -15.93
N HIS A 74 -0.02 -5.54 -15.77
CA HIS A 74 -0.52 -6.65 -14.94
C HIS A 74 -0.70 -6.30 -13.46
N LYS A 75 0.14 -5.39 -12.91
CA LYS A 75 -0.02 -4.92 -11.52
C LYS A 75 -1.17 -3.94 -11.38
N ARG A 76 -1.32 -3.03 -12.35
CA ARG A 76 -2.47 -2.11 -12.41
C ARG A 76 -3.79 -2.86 -12.49
N GLU A 77 -3.87 -3.85 -13.38
CA GLU A 77 -5.04 -4.71 -13.52
C GLU A 77 -5.36 -5.45 -12.22
N LEU A 78 -4.34 -6.04 -11.57
CA LEU A 78 -4.50 -6.72 -10.30
C LEU A 78 -5.01 -5.78 -9.20
N ALA A 79 -4.58 -4.51 -9.18
CA ALA A 79 -5.06 -3.51 -8.25
C ALA A 79 -6.55 -3.20 -8.45
N LEU A 80 -6.97 -2.95 -9.70
CA LEU A 80 -8.37 -2.67 -10.05
C LEU A 80 -9.28 -3.84 -9.68
N ARG A 81 -8.88 -5.07 -10.00
CA ARG A 81 -9.62 -6.29 -9.62
C ARG A 81 -9.80 -6.40 -8.10
N ARG A 82 -8.76 -6.04 -7.32
CA ARG A 82 -8.81 -6.03 -5.86
C ARG A 82 -9.70 -4.92 -5.30
N ILE A 83 -9.69 -3.74 -5.91
CA ILE A 83 -10.59 -2.64 -5.57
C ILE A 83 -12.04 -3.05 -5.76
N LEU A 84 -12.39 -3.63 -6.92
CA LEU A 84 -13.73 -4.15 -7.17
C LEU A 84 -14.15 -5.23 -6.16
N LYS A 85 -13.22 -6.11 -5.77
CA LYS A 85 -13.48 -7.10 -4.71
C LYS A 85 -13.76 -6.44 -3.36
N ALA A 86 -12.97 -5.44 -2.97
CA ALA A 86 -13.14 -4.72 -1.71
C ALA A 86 -14.48 -3.96 -1.64
N ARG A 87 -14.91 -3.37 -2.77
CA ARG A 87 -16.22 -2.70 -2.89
C ARG A 87 -17.39 -3.66 -2.64
N LYS A 88 -17.33 -4.86 -3.22
CA LYS A 88 -18.37 -5.89 -3.04
C LYS A 88 -18.50 -6.33 -1.58
N VAL A 89 -17.37 -6.50 -0.88
CA VAL A 89 -17.36 -6.84 0.55
C VAL A 89 -17.99 -5.72 1.40
N LYS A 90 -17.62 -4.45 1.13
CA LYS A 90 -18.22 -3.29 1.81
C LYS A 90 -19.75 -3.25 1.62
N GLN A 91 -20.25 -3.54 0.43
CA GLN A 91 -21.69 -3.54 0.12
C GLN A 91 -22.45 -4.70 0.81
N SER A 92 -21.85 -5.89 0.88
CA SER A 92 -22.46 -7.03 1.61
C SER A 92 -22.55 -6.79 3.11
N ASP A 93 -21.53 -6.15 3.69
CA ASP A 93 -21.48 -5.87 5.13
C ASP A 93 -22.45 -4.75 5.52
N ALA A 94 -22.59 -3.73 4.66
CA ALA A 94 -23.57 -2.65 4.84
C ALA A 94 -25.02 -3.10 4.71
N THR A 95 -25.29 -4.18 3.97
CA THR A 95 -26.64 -4.76 3.84
C THR A 95 -27.06 -5.54 5.09
N THR A 96 -26.09 -5.96 5.92
CA THR A 96 -26.33 -6.85 7.07
C THR A 96 -26.37 -6.11 8.41
N THR A 97 -25.83 -4.89 8.50
CA THR A 97 -25.71 -4.19 9.79
C THR A 97 -26.00 -2.69 9.63
N ILE A 98 -26.98 -2.19 10.39
CA ILE A 98 -27.31 -0.76 10.55
C ILE A 98 -26.01 0.03 10.60
N ALA A 99 -25.87 1.05 9.75
CA ALA A 99 -24.70 1.89 9.53
C ALA A 99 -23.97 2.30 10.82
N THR A 100 -23.16 1.39 11.37
CA THR A 100 -22.23 1.68 12.45
C THR A 100 -21.09 2.43 11.79
N ASN A 101 -21.05 3.73 12.04
CA ASN A 101 -19.97 4.68 11.76
C ASN A 101 -18.80 4.07 10.96
N ASN A 102 -18.64 4.51 9.70
CA ASN A 102 -17.60 4.13 8.72
C ASN A 102 -16.16 4.44 9.19
N ILE A 103 -15.79 4.06 10.41
CA ILE A 103 -14.48 4.27 11.00
C ILE A 103 -13.60 3.15 10.46
N ARG A 104 -12.73 3.50 9.52
CA ARG A 104 -11.70 2.59 9.02
C ARG A 104 -10.69 2.37 10.13
N ILE A 105 -10.66 1.17 10.70
CA ILE A 105 -9.66 0.81 11.69
C ILE A 105 -8.36 0.57 10.94
N PHE A 106 -7.34 1.38 11.22
CA PHE A 106 -6.00 1.15 10.71
C PHE A 106 -5.42 -0.10 11.40
N ASN A 107 -5.57 -1.25 10.73
CA ASN A 107 -4.99 -2.49 11.19
C ASN A 107 -3.60 -2.66 10.60
N LEU A 108 -2.60 -2.79 11.46
CA LEU A 108 -1.23 -3.05 11.02
C LEU A 108 -1.18 -4.43 10.36
N SER A 109 -0.89 -4.44 9.06
CA SER A 109 -0.74 -5.70 8.32
C SER A 109 0.46 -6.46 8.85
N ALA A 110 0.31 -7.77 9.03
CA ALA A 110 1.46 -8.63 9.30
C ALA A 110 2.36 -8.66 8.07
N PHE A 111 3.54 -8.04 8.17
CA PHE A 111 4.51 -7.98 7.08
C PHE A 111 5.30 -9.28 6.93
N ASP A 112 5.34 -9.82 5.71
CA ASP A 112 6.32 -10.84 5.35
C ASP A 112 7.58 -10.18 4.79
N LEU A 113 8.57 -9.96 5.66
CA LEU A 113 9.84 -9.33 5.29
C LEU A 113 10.69 -10.20 4.35
N ARG A 114 10.28 -11.44 4.06
CA ARG A 114 10.94 -12.32 3.08
C ARG A 114 10.33 -12.22 1.69
N ALA A 115 9.29 -11.41 1.50
CA ALA A 115 8.68 -11.21 0.20
C ALA A 115 9.68 -10.59 -0.79
N MET A 116 9.65 -11.07 -2.04
CA MET A 116 10.51 -10.57 -3.12
C MET A 116 9.92 -9.33 -3.80
N ASP A 117 8.60 -9.16 -3.72
CA ASP A 117 7.87 -8.03 -4.31
C ASP A 117 6.99 -7.39 -3.24
N TYR A 118 6.75 -6.09 -3.37
CA TYR A 118 5.99 -5.32 -2.41
C TYR A 118 4.52 -5.77 -2.32
N VAL A 119 4.00 -6.40 -3.39
CA VAL A 119 2.67 -7.02 -3.43
C VAL A 119 2.56 -8.21 -2.46
N GLY A 120 3.68 -8.90 -2.22
CA GLY A 120 3.78 -10.03 -1.30
C GLY A 120 4.10 -9.62 0.14
N LEU A 121 4.41 -8.35 0.41
CA LEU A 121 4.71 -7.88 1.77
C LEU A 121 3.50 -7.99 2.70
N ILE A 122 2.29 -7.95 2.16
CA ILE A 122 1.05 -7.87 2.93
C ILE A 122 0.18 -9.11 2.75
N LYS A 123 -0.60 -9.41 3.77
CA LYS A 123 -1.71 -10.36 3.67
C LYS A 123 -2.94 -9.69 3.08
N TRP A 124 -3.53 -10.30 2.05
CA TRP A 124 -4.68 -9.75 1.31
C TRP A 124 -6.05 -10.16 1.88
N GLU A 125 -6.16 -10.33 3.20
CA GLU A 125 -7.36 -10.86 3.87
C GLU A 125 -8.39 -9.77 4.24
N ASN A 126 -7.95 -8.60 4.70
CA ASN A 126 -8.81 -7.50 5.16
C ASN A 126 -8.58 -6.23 4.33
N VAL A 127 -8.74 -6.34 3.02
CA VAL A 127 -8.41 -5.27 2.07
C VAL A 127 -9.60 -4.34 1.91
N THR A 128 -9.41 -3.09 2.28
CA THR A 128 -10.37 -2.00 2.03
C THR A 128 -10.00 -1.23 0.77
N GLU A 129 -10.98 -0.57 0.17
CA GLU A 129 -10.74 0.30 -0.98
C GLU A 129 -10.06 1.61 -0.55
N PRO A 130 -8.99 2.08 -1.24
CA PRO A 130 -8.42 3.39 -0.99
C PRO A 130 -9.43 4.55 -1.15
N PRO A 131 -9.46 5.56 -0.25
CA PRO A 131 -10.36 6.71 -0.40
C PRO A 131 -10.19 7.44 -1.73
N LEU A 132 -8.97 7.44 -2.27
CA LEU A 132 -8.64 8.07 -3.55
C LEU A 132 -9.34 7.42 -4.75
N THR A 133 -9.79 6.16 -4.64
CA THR A 133 -10.46 5.46 -5.73
C THR A 133 -11.99 5.49 -5.59
N GLU A 134 -12.52 5.85 -4.42
CA GLU A 134 -13.96 5.85 -4.11
C GLU A 134 -14.78 6.79 -5.02
N ARG A 135 -14.13 7.82 -5.60
CA ARG A 135 -14.76 8.74 -6.56
C ARG A 135 -15.05 8.14 -7.95
N PHE A 136 -14.42 7.01 -8.29
CA PHE A 136 -14.59 6.38 -9.61
C PHE A 136 -15.67 5.30 -9.53
N SER A 137 -16.62 5.27 -10.46
CA SER A 137 -17.69 4.26 -10.48
C SER A 137 -17.16 2.85 -10.76
N ASP A 138 -17.94 1.83 -10.40
CA ASP A 138 -17.60 0.42 -10.68
C ASP A 138 -17.47 0.17 -12.19
N ASP A 139 -18.29 0.84 -13.01
CA ASP A 139 -18.24 0.77 -14.47
C ASP A 139 -16.92 1.33 -15.00
N MET A 140 -16.48 2.51 -14.53
CA MET A 140 -15.20 3.09 -14.93
C MET A 140 -14.01 2.22 -14.53
N VAL A 141 -14.04 1.62 -13.33
CA VAL A 141 -12.97 0.71 -12.88
C VAL A 141 -12.94 -0.57 -13.70
N THR A 142 -14.11 -1.08 -14.10
CA THR A 142 -14.23 -2.27 -14.97
C THR A 142 -13.75 -1.96 -16.39
N GLU A 143 -14.10 -0.79 -16.92
CA GLU A 143 -13.62 -0.33 -18.22
C GLU A 143 -12.09 -0.14 -18.22
N ALA A 144 -11.53 0.39 -17.13
CA ALA A 144 -10.09 0.57 -16.99
C ALA A 144 -9.29 -0.75 -16.96
N ILE A 145 -9.94 -1.88 -16.65
CA ILE A 145 -9.34 -3.23 -16.77
C ILE A 145 -9.21 -3.62 -18.25
N VAL A 146 -10.19 -3.28 -19.09
CA VAL A 146 -10.20 -3.59 -20.52
C VAL A 146 -9.35 -2.60 -21.31
N ASN A 147 -9.44 -1.31 -20.95
CA ASN A 147 -8.71 -0.23 -21.57
C ASN A 147 -7.76 0.44 -20.56
N PRO A 148 -6.47 0.03 -20.50
CA PRO A 148 -5.51 0.54 -19.53
C PRO A 148 -5.13 2.02 -19.75
N ALA A 149 -5.52 2.64 -20.87
CA ALA A 149 -5.30 4.07 -21.12
C ALA A 149 -6.08 4.96 -20.13
N ILE A 150 -7.28 4.52 -19.74
CA ILE A 150 -8.15 5.21 -18.76
C ILE A 150 -7.43 5.43 -17.42
N ILE A 151 -6.57 4.49 -17.04
CA ILE A 151 -5.78 4.60 -15.80
C ILE A 151 -4.86 5.81 -15.87
N GLN A 152 -4.20 6.03 -17.01
CA GLN A 152 -3.22 7.12 -17.18
C GLN A 152 -3.89 8.48 -17.38
N GLU A 153 -5.05 8.50 -18.03
CA GLU A 153 -5.74 9.75 -18.39
C GLU A 153 -6.68 10.26 -17.29
N ALA A 154 -7.34 9.36 -16.55
CA ALA A 154 -8.37 9.74 -15.59
C ALA A 154 -8.01 9.41 -14.13
N ILE A 155 -7.40 8.25 -13.88
CA ILE A 155 -7.19 7.76 -12.51
C ILE A 155 -5.90 8.32 -11.90
N LEU A 156 -4.79 8.17 -12.62
CA LEU A 156 -3.46 8.49 -12.14
C LEU A 156 -3.20 9.99 -11.92
N PRO A 157 -3.67 10.93 -12.77
CA PRO A 157 -3.44 12.36 -12.56
C PRO A 157 -4.01 12.83 -11.22
N THR A 158 -5.16 12.29 -10.83
CA THR A 158 -5.82 12.65 -9.58
C THR A 158 -5.19 11.97 -8.35
N ILE A 159 -4.43 10.89 -8.53
CA ILE A 159 -3.63 10.29 -7.45
C ILE A 159 -2.29 11.03 -7.30
N LYS A 160 -1.65 11.42 -8.41
CA LYS A 160 -0.39 12.17 -8.44
C LYS A 160 -0.48 13.57 -7.82
N GLY A 161 -1.68 14.16 -7.77
CA GLY A 161 -1.92 15.45 -7.13
C GLY A 161 -1.85 15.43 -5.60
N PHE A 162 -1.76 14.26 -4.97
CA PHE A 162 -1.63 14.14 -3.52
C PHE A 162 -0.14 14.07 -3.11
N PRO A 163 0.29 14.94 -2.16
CA PRO A 163 1.67 14.98 -1.69
C PRO A 163 2.11 13.71 -0.98
#